data_AF-A0AA40WBY4-F1
#
_entry.id   AF-A0AA40WBY4-F1
#
_cell.length_a   1.000
_cell.length_b   1.000
_cell.length_c   1.000
_cell.angle_alpha   90.00
_cell.angle_beta   90.00
_cell.angle_gamma   90.00
#
_symmetry.space_group_name_H-M   'P 1'
#
loop_
_entity.id
_entity.type
_entity.pdbx_description
1 polymer ?
#
loop_
_entity_poly.entity_id
_entity_poly.type
_entity_poly.pdbx_seq_one_letter_code
_entity_poly.pdbx_strand_id
1 'polypeptide(L)'
;MNFRTTLTYLQRIIISLLFLIYLSCEIQMEEVEPNTYMDLTETLQNPLDVRTLNLNGQKLKALPKKIEQLKNLQTLYLSNNQLTTLPKEKEKIRKLLPKCQIYFE
;
A
#
# COMPACT_ATOMS: atom_id res chain seq x y z
N MET A 1 -42.75 -23.41 -7.16
CA MET A 1 -41.39 -23.37 -6.58
C MET A 1 -41.40 -22.34 -5.45
N ASN A 2 -40.99 -22.70 -4.23
CA ASN A 2 -41.19 -21.85 -3.05
C ASN A 2 -40.26 -20.63 -3.09
N PHE A 3 -40.83 -19.42 -3.12
CA PHE A 3 -40.11 -18.14 -3.18
C PHE A 3 -39.00 -18.02 -2.12
N ARG A 4 -39.27 -18.51 -0.90
CA ARG A 4 -38.29 -18.55 0.20
C ARG A 4 -37.07 -19.41 -0.13
N THR A 5 -37.28 -20.57 -0.74
CA THR A 5 -36.19 -21.47 -1.15
C THR A 5 -35.33 -20.81 -2.22
N THR A 6 -35.94 -20.19 -3.25
CA THR A 6 -35.21 -19.46 -4.29
C THR A 6 -34.40 -18.30 -3.72
N LEU A 7 -34.95 -17.56 -2.74
CA LEU A 7 -34.27 -16.45 -2.08
C LEU A 7 -33.04 -16.93 -1.29
N THR A 8 -33.14 -18.02 -0.54
CA THR A 8 -32.01 -18.59 0.20
C THR A 8 -30.91 -19.09 -0.73
N TYR A 9 -31.25 -19.70 -1.87
CA TYR A 9 -30.25 -20.10 -2.88
C TYR A 9 -29.53 -18.90 -3.48
N LEU A 10 -30.27 -17.85 -3.83
CA LEU A 10 -29.70 -16.63 -4.41
C LEU A 10 -28.75 -15.93 -3.43
N GLN A 11 -29.13 -15.83 -2.14
CA GLN A 11 -28.27 -15.26 -1.10
C GLN A 11 -26.97 -16.03 -0.92
N ARG A 12 -27.01 -17.38 -0.96
CA ARG A 12 -25.80 -18.21 -0.86
C ARG A 12 -24.86 -18.00 -2.05
N ILE A 13 -25.40 -17.90 -3.27
CA ILE A 13 -24.62 -17.62 -4.48
C ILE A 13 -23.94 -16.25 -4.36
N ILE A 14 -24.66 -15.22 -3.93
CA ILE A 14 -24.10 -13.87 -3.75
C ILE A 14 -22.97 -13.88 -2.71
N ILE A 15 -23.16 -14.54 -1.57
CA ILE A 15 -22.14 -14.65 -0.53
C ILE A 15 -20.90 -15.41 -1.05
N SER A 16 -21.11 -16.50 -1.79
CA SER A 16 -20.00 -17.25 -2.41
C SER A 16 -19.26 -16.42 -3.45
N LEU A 17 -19.97 -15.61 -4.26
CA LEU A 17 -19.34 -14.70 -5.21
C LEU A 17 -18.55 -13.60 -4.50
N LEU A 18 -19.10 -13.01 -3.44
CA LEU A 18 -18.38 -12.01 -2.62
C LEU A 18 -17.15 -12.61 -1.95
N PHE A 19 -17.21 -13.86 -1.50
CA PHE A 19 -16.06 -14.58 -0.95
C PHE A 19 -15.01 -14.89 -2.02
N LEU A 20 -15.42 -15.30 -3.23
CA LEU A 20 -14.50 -15.51 -4.35
C LEU A 20 -13.87 -14.20 -4.83
N ILE A 21 -14.64 -13.11 -4.85
CA ILE A 21 -14.13 -11.77 -5.14
C ILE A 21 -13.11 -11.37 -4.07
N TYR A 22 -13.41 -11.56 -2.79
CA TYR A 22 -12.50 -11.31 -1.68
C TYR A 22 -11.20 -12.13 -1.79
N LEU A 23 -11.30 -13.42 -2.08
CA LEU A 23 -10.16 -14.33 -2.28
C LEU A 23 -9.32 -13.95 -3.52
N SER A 24 -9.97 -13.50 -4.61
CA SER A 24 -9.28 -13.04 -5.81
C SER A 24 -8.66 -11.65 -5.67
N CYS A 25 -9.21 -10.80 -4.80
CA CYS A 25 -8.73 -9.44 -4.56
C CYS A 25 -7.43 -9.42 -3.71
N GLU A 26 -7.22 -10.46 -2.90
CA GLU A 26 -6.01 -10.63 -2.09
C GLU A 26 -4.75 -10.89 -2.96
N ILE A 27 -4.93 -11.25 -4.23
CA ILE A 27 -3.84 -11.45 -5.20
C ILE A 27 -3.75 -10.25 -6.15
N GLN A 28 -3.36 -9.10 -5.60
CA GLN A 28 -2.66 -8.06 -6.35
C GLN A 28 -1.21 -8.06 -5.87
N MET A 29 -0.50 -9.17 -6.07
CA MET A 29 0.97 -9.14 -6.06
C MET A 29 1.40 -8.67 -7.45
N GLU A 30 1.43 -7.35 -7.60
CA GLU A 30 2.16 -6.64 -8.65
C GLU A 30 3.61 -7.13 -8.65
N GLU A 31 4.17 -7.38 -9.84
CA GLU A 31 5.53 -7.92 -9.99
C GLU A 31 6.52 -7.19 -9.10
N VAL A 32 7.08 -7.89 -8.11
CA VAL A 32 8.07 -7.31 -7.18
C VAL A 32 9.37 -7.14 -7.97
N GLU A 33 9.59 -5.94 -8.52
CA GLU A 33 10.90 -5.57 -9.05
C GLU A 33 11.97 -5.78 -7.97
N PRO A 34 13.16 -6.30 -8.30
CA PRO A 34 14.21 -6.56 -7.32
C PRO A 34 14.53 -5.28 -6.53
N ASN A 35 14.55 -5.39 -5.19
CA ASN A 35 14.70 -4.30 -4.21
C ASN A 35 13.45 -3.43 -3.95
N THR A 36 12.24 -3.95 -4.22
CA THR A 36 10.99 -3.33 -3.78
C THR A 36 10.61 -3.84 -2.39
N TYR A 37 10.70 -2.96 -1.39
CA TYR A 37 10.37 -3.29 0.01
C TYR A 37 8.96 -2.81 0.37
N MET A 38 8.26 -3.57 1.18
CA MET A 38 6.89 -3.27 1.64
C MET A 38 6.82 -2.83 3.10
N ASP A 39 7.89 -3.02 3.88
CA ASP A 39 7.94 -2.64 5.30
C ASP A 39 9.14 -1.73 5.58
N LEU A 40 8.88 -0.58 6.16
CA LEU A 40 9.92 0.36 6.58
C LEU A 40 10.90 -0.28 7.59
N THR A 41 10.45 -1.20 8.43
CA THR A 41 11.25 -1.91 9.43
C THR A 41 12.35 -2.75 8.77
N GLU A 42 12.05 -3.41 7.66
CA GLU A 42 13.03 -4.19 6.90
C GLU A 42 14.04 -3.27 6.20
N THR A 43 13.58 -2.14 5.66
CA THR A 43 14.47 -1.16 5.01
C THR A 43 15.51 -0.57 5.96
N LEU A 44 15.20 -0.46 7.26
CA LEU A 44 16.14 0.08 8.25
C LEU A 44 17.27 -0.89 8.63
N GLN A 45 17.16 -2.17 8.28
CA GLN A 45 18.25 -3.13 8.50
C GLN A 45 19.39 -2.90 7.49
N ASN A 46 19.05 -2.58 6.24
CA ASN A 46 20.01 -2.29 5.16
C ASN A 46 19.63 -0.99 4.41
N PRO A 47 19.69 0.19 5.07
CA PRO A 47 19.13 1.44 4.54
C PRO A 47 19.89 1.99 3.32
N LEU A 48 21.09 1.47 3.04
CA LEU A 48 21.89 1.86 1.88
C LEU A 48 21.53 1.09 0.61
N ASP A 49 20.87 -0.07 0.71
CA ASP A 49 20.59 -0.90 -0.46
C ASP A 49 19.20 -0.64 -1.06
N VAL A 50 18.35 0.08 -0.32
CA VAL A 50 16.96 0.35 -0.66
C VAL A 50 16.88 1.46 -1.71
N ARG A 51 16.38 1.11 -2.91
CA ARG A 51 16.12 2.05 -4.01
C ARG A 51 14.65 2.34 -4.22
N THR A 52 13.80 1.34 -4.01
CA THR A 52 12.35 1.44 -4.19
C THR A 52 11.64 0.99 -2.92
N LEU A 53 10.74 1.84 -2.41
CA LEU A 53 9.95 1.55 -1.23
C LEU A 53 8.47 1.75 -1.57
N ASN A 54 7.69 0.67 -1.45
CA ASN A 54 6.25 0.69 -1.69
C ASN A 54 5.50 0.60 -0.36
N LEU A 55 4.87 1.70 0.04
CA LEU A 55 4.05 1.80 1.25
C LEU A 55 2.57 2.03 0.91
N ASN A 56 2.13 1.65 -0.29
CA ASN A 56 0.75 1.87 -0.73
C ASN A 56 -0.26 1.18 0.19
N GLY A 57 -1.41 1.81 0.43
CA GLY A 57 -2.54 1.18 1.12
C GLY A 57 -2.36 0.95 2.63
N GLN A 58 -1.28 1.43 3.24
CA GLN A 58 -0.94 1.14 4.64
C GLN A 58 -1.65 2.02 5.68
N LYS A 59 -2.63 2.83 5.26
CA LYS A 59 -3.39 3.75 6.15
C LYS A 59 -2.48 4.70 6.96
N LEU A 60 -1.28 4.99 6.45
CA LEU A 60 -0.28 5.82 7.13
C LEU A 60 -0.79 7.26 7.27
N LYS A 61 -0.68 7.81 8.47
CA LYS A 61 -1.01 9.22 8.78
C LYS A 61 0.21 10.14 8.72
N ALA A 62 1.40 9.57 8.92
CA ALA A 62 2.68 10.25 8.88
C ALA A 62 3.79 9.21 8.59
N LEU A 63 4.92 9.68 8.07
CA LEU A 63 6.15 8.90 7.99
C LEU A 63 7.07 9.26 9.16
N PRO A 64 7.80 8.28 9.75
CA PRO A 64 8.75 8.56 10.81
C PRO A 64 9.99 9.25 10.25
N LYS A 65 10.65 10.08 11.06
CA LYS A 65 11.85 10.83 10.65
C LYS A 65 13.01 9.92 10.21
N LYS A 66 13.05 8.67 10.69
CA LYS A 66 14.07 7.68 10.31
C LYS A 66 14.10 7.35 8.82
N ILE A 67 13.05 7.66 8.04
CA ILE A 67 13.07 7.48 6.59
C ILE A 67 14.19 8.30 5.90
N GLU A 68 14.67 9.37 6.54
CA GLU A 68 15.85 10.14 6.10
C GLU A 68 17.14 9.29 6.02
N GLN A 69 17.18 8.11 6.67
CA GLN A 69 18.33 7.21 6.63
C GLN A 69 18.45 6.46 5.29
N LEU A 70 17.37 6.38 4.51
CA LEU A 70 17.34 5.73 3.20
C LEU A 70 17.98 6.64 2.14
N LYS A 71 19.30 6.85 2.22
CA LYS A 71 20.05 7.82 1.40
C LYS A 71 20.02 7.52 -0.09
N ASN A 72 19.83 6.25 -0.46
CA ASN A 72 19.83 5.77 -1.82
C ASN A 72 18.41 5.53 -2.36
N LEU A 73 17.37 5.91 -1.61
CA LEU A 73 15.99 5.77 -2.04
C LEU A 73 15.73 6.70 -3.24
N GLN A 74 15.34 6.09 -4.35
CA GLN A 74 15.03 6.75 -5.61
C GLN A 74 13.53 6.91 -5.77
N THR A 75 12.76 5.90 -5.36
CA THR A 75 11.31 5.85 -5.58
C THR A 75 10.57 5.48 -4.29
N LEU A 76 9.53 6.25 -3.97
CA LEU A 76 8.64 6.04 -2.83
C LEU A 76 7.17 6.10 -3.25
N TYR A 77 6.44 5.00 -3.10
CA TYR A 77 5.01 4.93 -3.35
C TYR A 77 4.22 5.04 -2.03
N LEU A 78 3.27 5.97 -1.99
CA LEU A 78 2.43 6.28 -0.82
C LEU A 78 0.93 6.41 -1.18
N SER A 79 0.54 5.97 -2.36
CA SER A 79 -0.85 5.97 -2.82
C SER A 79 -1.75 5.21 -1.85
N ASN A 80 -3.03 5.61 -1.76
CA ASN A 80 -4.00 4.97 -0.86
C ASN A 80 -3.64 5.00 0.65
N ASN A 81 -2.90 6.01 1.11
CA ASN A 81 -2.66 6.29 2.53
C ASN A 81 -3.48 7.47 3.05
N GLN A 82 -3.53 7.67 4.37
CA GLN A 82 -4.23 8.81 4.99
C GLN A 82 -3.40 10.11 4.95
N LEU A 83 -2.10 10.02 4.69
CA LEU A 83 -1.20 11.16 4.47
C LEU A 83 -1.48 11.91 3.16
N THR A 84 -2.13 11.28 2.19
CA THR A 84 -2.42 11.87 0.87
C THR A 84 -3.44 13.00 0.95
N THR A 85 -4.26 13.01 2.02
CA THR A 85 -5.24 14.05 2.33
C THR A 85 -4.67 15.20 3.16
N LEU A 86 -3.38 15.12 3.56
CA LEU A 86 -2.72 16.08 4.45
C LEU A 86 -1.59 16.84 3.73
N PRO A 87 -1.83 18.07 3.24
CA PRO A 87 -0.83 18.86 2.51
C PRO A 87 0.48 19.08 3.27
N LYS A 88 0.39 19.33 4.59
CA LYS A 88 1.56 19.53 5.46
C LYS A 88 2.47 18.29 5.52
N GLU A 89 1.89 17.10 5.53
CA GLU A 89 2.69 15.87 5.53
C GLU A 89 3.32 15.62 4.16
N LYS A 90 2.62 15.90 3.05
CA LYS A 90 3.23 15.84 1.71
C LYS A 90 4.47 16.75 1.61
N GLU A 91 4.37 18.00 2.07
CA GLU A 91 5.50 18.94 2.07
C GLU A 91 6.65 18.47 2.95
N LYS A 92 6.33 17.99 4.16
CA LYS A 92 7.33 17.44 5.08
C LYS A 92 8.08 16.28 4.44
N ILE A 93 7.39 15.33 3.81
CA ILE A 93 8.03 14.16 3.17
C ILE A 93 8.95 14.60 2.03
N ARG A 94 8.54 15.58 1.21
CA ARG A 94 9.41 16.18 0.17
C ARG A 94 10.68 16.81 0.75
N LYS A 95 10.61 17.42 1.93
CA LYS A 95 11.79 17.96 2.63
C LYS A 95 12.71 16.88 3.19
N LEU A 96 12.15 15.77 3.67
CA LEU A 96 12.91 14.63 4.20
C LEU A 96 13.69 13.91 3.08
N LEU A 97 13.10 13.82 1.88
CA LEU A 97 13.63 13.06 0.75
C LEU A 97 13.66 13.91 -0.54
N PRO A 98 14.49 14.98 -0.60
CA PRO A 98 14.45 15.97 -1.68
C PRO A 98 14.89 15.43 -3.04
N LYS A 99 15.57 14.27 -3.08
CA LYS A 99 16.06 13.62 -4.31
C LYS A 99 15.23 12.39 -4.72
N CYS A 100 14.24 12.00 -3.92
CA CYS A 100 13.40 10.84 -4.18
C CYS A 100 12.18 11.25 -5.01
N GLN A 101 11.82 10.43 -5.99
CA GLN A 101 10.55 10.52 -6.66
C GLN A 101 9.46 9.93 -5.75
N ILE A 102 8.44 10.74 -5.43
CA ILE A 102 7.40 10.37 -4.47
C ILE A 102 6.05 10.38 -5.18
N TYR A 103 5.35 9.26 -5.11
CA TYR A 103 4.00 9.06 -5.65
C TYR A 103 3.01 9.06 -4.49
N PHE A 104 2.09 10.02 -4.49
CA PHE A 104 1.06 10.16 -3.45
C PHE A 104 -0.33 9.69 -3.89
N GLU A 105 -0.52 9.39 -5.18
CA GLU A 105 -1.79 9.07 -5.82
C GLU A 105 -1.63 7.85 -6.70
#